data_AF-A0A448ZZE6-F1
#
_entry.id   AF-A0A448ZZE6-F1
#
_cell.length_a   1.000
_cell.length_b   1.000
_cell.length_c   1.000
_cell.angle_alpha   90.00
_cell.angle_beta   90.00
_cell.angle_gamma   90.00
#
_symmetry.space_group_name_H-M   'P 1'
#
loop_
_entity.id
_entity.type
_entity.pdbx_description
1 polymer ?
#
loop_
_entity_poly.entity_id
_entity_poly.type
_entity_poly.pdbx_seq_one_letter_code
_entity_poly.pdbx_strand_id
1 'polypeptide(L)'
;MTEKELEKKKHIVRRSYDEAKKVVVKGNMFMLAIGLLIGASFGAVVTSLANDVIMAAIAKAFHVQGVENIVVNGIYIGKFLGALIQFIIVALFIFLALLLVYLIKNTIEYVKARKQKIEPEPIPEPTIEELTLAELKKLNENFKKFMPKEITKEHSEK
;
A
#
# COMPACT_ATOMS: atom_id res chain seq x y z
N MET A 1 -24.31 -21.31 -42.38
CA MET A 1 -24.53 -21.04 -40.94
C MET A 1 -25.41 -22.18 -40.42
N THR A 2 -24.87 -23.07 -39.59
CA THR A 2 -25.56 -24.29 -39.13
C THR A 2 -26.54 -23.98 -37.99
N GLU A 3 -27.65 -24.70 -37.84
CA GLU A 3 -28.67 -24.48 -36.78
C GLU A 3 -28.05 -24.47 -35.36
N LYS A 4 -26.99 -25.25 -35.15
CA LYS A 4 -26.20 -25.25 -33.90
C LYS A 4 -25.52 -23.91 -33.59
N GLU A 5 -25.14 -23.13 -34.61
CA GLU A 5 -24.55 -21.79 -34.44
C GLU A 5 -25.62 -20.73 -34.08
N LEU A 6 -26.87 -20.95 -34.49
CA LEU A 6 -28.00 -20.04 -34.23
C LEU A 6 -28.52 -20.18 -32.79
N GLU A 7 -28.65 -21.42 -32.29
CA GLU A 7 -28.97 -21.72 -30.88
C GLU A 7 -27.90 -21.18 -29.93
N LYS A 8 -26.61 -21.26 -30.31
CA LYS A 8 -25.51 -20.67 -29.54
C LYS A 8 -25.69 -19.14 -29.42
N LYS A 9 -26.16 -18.45 -30.47
CA LYS A 9 -26.44 -17.01 -30.46
C LYS A 9 -27.64 -16.61 -29.59
N LYS A 10 -28.54 -17.52 -29.22
CA LYS A 10 -29.68 -17.23 -28.34
C LYS A 10 -29.26 -16.82 -26.92
N HIS A 11 -28.10 -17.30 -26.47
CA HIS A 11 -27.53 -16.98 -25.15
C HIS A 11 -26.42 -15.91 -25.19
N ILE A 12 -26.48 -14.96 -26.13
CA ILE A 12 -25.52 -13.85 -26.22
C ILE A 12 -25.39 -13.11 -24.89
N VAL A 13 -26.50 -12.73 -24.25
CA VAL A 13 -26.48 -11.96 -22.99
C VAL A 13 -25.78 -12.71 -21.86
N ARG A 14 -26.03 -14.02 -21.72
CA ARG A 14 -25.42 -14.85 -20.67
C ARG A 14 -23.92 -15.02 -20.92
N ARG A 15 -23.50 -15.27 -22.16
CA ARG A 15 -22.07 -15.35 -22.52
C ARG A 15 -21.33 -14.03 -22.32
N SER A 16 -21.93 -12.91 -22.72
CA SER A 16 -21.36 -11.58 -22.51
C SER A 16 -21.19 -11.25 -21.02
N TYR A 17 -22.14 -11.66 -20.17
CA TYR A 17 -22.02 -11.52 -18.72
C TYR A 17 -20.88 -12.39 -18.15
N ASP A 18 -20.78 -13.65 -18.56
CA ASP A 18 -19.74 -14.57 -18.10
C ASP A 18 -18.34 -14.12 -18.56
N GLU A 19 -18.22 -13.57 -19.77
CA GLU A 19 -17.00 -12.95 -20.28
C GLU A 19 -16.64 -11.67 -19.51
N ALA A 20 -17.60 -10.78 -19.27
CA ALA A 20 -17.38 -9.57 -18.48
C ALA A 20 -16.94 -9.90 -17.05
N LYS A 21 -17.58 -10.88 -16.40
CA LYS A 21 -17.20 -11.37 -15.08
C LYS A 21 -15.77 -11.90 -15.07
N LYS A 22 -15.38 -12.72 -16.06
CA LYS A 22 -14.00 -13.22 -16.20
C LYS A 22 -12.99 -12.08 -16.38
N VAL A 23 -13.35 -11.00 -17.07
CA VAL A 23 -12.49 -9.82 -17.26
C VAL A 23 -12.36 -8.99 -15.98
N VAL A 24 -13.43 -8.79 -15.23
CA VAL A 24 -13.39 -8.07 -13.93
C VAL A 24 -12.60 -8.86 -12.88
N VAL A 25 -12.76 -10.19 -12.85
CA VAL A 25 -12.06 -11.07 -11.90
C VAL A 25 -10.55 -11.19 -12.21
N LYS A 26 -10.05 -10.70 -13.34
CA LYS A 26 -8.60 -10.58 -13.61
C LYS A 26 -7.85 -9.65 -12.63
N GLY A 27 -8.51 -9.11 -11.61
CA GLY A 27 -7.91 -8.52 -10.40
C GLY A 27 -7.34 -7.12 -10.61
N ASN A 28 -6.49 -6.93 -11.62
CA ASN A 28 -5.82 -5.67 -11.91
C ASN A 28 -6.81 -4.53 -12.24
N MET A 29 -7.83 -4.80 -13.06
CA MET A 29 -8.84 -3.80 -13.42
C MET A 29 -9.76 -3.45 -12.25
N PHE A 30 -10.09 -4.42 -11.40
CA PHE A 30 -10.96 -4.21 -10.25
C PHE A 30 -10.30 -3.32 -9.19
N MET A 31 -9.01 -3.55 -8.89
CA MET A 31 -8.24 -2.69 -7.99
C MET A 31 -8.11 -1.26 -8.53
N LEU A 32 -7.88 -1.12 -9.84
CA LEU A 32 -7.81 0.19 -10.49
C LEU A 32 -9.17 0.93 -10.44
N ALA A 33 -10.28 0.23 -10.69
CA ALA A 33 -11.62 0.80 -10.63
C ALA A 33 -11.97 1.29 -9.22
N ILE A 34 -11.66 0.48 -8.19
CA ILE A 34 -11.87 0.87 -6.79
C ILE A 34 -10.99 2.07 -6.42
N GLY A 35 -9.71 2.06 -6.81
CA GLY A 35 -8.80 3.16 -6.55
C GLY A 35 -9.29 4.48 -7.15
N LEU A 36 -9.79 4.47 -8.38
CA LEU A 36 -10.37 5.64 -9.03
C LEU A 36 -11.65 6.12 -8.34
N LEU A 37 -12.55 5.21 -7.97
CA LEU A 37 -13.81 5.53 -7.27
C LEU A 37 -13.56 6.19 -5.92
N ILE A 38 -12.64 5.63 -5.13
CA ILE A 38 -12.26 6.19 -3.82
C ILE A 38 -11.57 7.53 -4.02
N GLY A 39 -10.65 7.65 -4.97
CA GLY A 39 -9.95 8.90 -5.27
C GLY A 39 -10.90 10.03 -5.67
N ALA A 40 -11.86 9.75 -6.57
CA ALA A 40 -12.87 10.72 -6.99
C ALA A 40 -13.79 11.15 -5.84
N SER A 41 -14.25 10.18 -5.04
CA SER A 41 -15.13 10.46 -3.90
C SER A 41 -14.41 11.26 -2.80
N PHE A 42 -13.17 10.91 -2.48
CA PHE A 42 -12.36 11.62 -1.51
C PHE A 42 -12.05 13.04 -1.96
N GLY A 43 -11.67 13.23 -3.23
CA GLY A 43 -11.45 14.56 -3.81
C GLY A 43 -12.69 15.46 -3.73
N ALA A 44 -13.88 14.90 -3.96
CA ALA A 44 -15.14 15.61 -3.81
C ALA A 44 -15.40 16.05 -2.36
N VAL A 45 -15.14 15.19 -1.38
CA VAL A 45 -15.27 15.53 0.06
C VAL A 45 -14.32 16.66 0.47
N VAL A 46 -13.04 16.57 0.07
CA VAL A 46 -12.04 17.60 0.38
C VAL A 46 -12.41 18.93 -0.30
N THR A 47 -12.92 18.87 -1.54
CA THR A 47 -13.36 20.04 -2.30
C THR A 47 -14.57 20.71 -1.66
N SER A 48 -15.59 19.95 -1.26
CA SER A 48 -16.76 20.49 -0.54
C SER A 48 -16.35 21.12 0.79
N LEU A 49 -15.45 20.49 1.55
CA LEU A 49 -14.94 21.08 2.78
C LEU A 49 -14.20 22.41 2.54
N ALA A 50 -13.35 22.47 1.50
CA ALA A 50 -12.64 23.69 1.14
C ALA A 50 -13.60 24.82 0.72
N ASN A 51 -14.59 24.52 -0.13
CA ASN A 51 -15.50 25.52 -0.69
C ASN A 51 -16.63 25.91 0.28
N ASP A 52 -17.30 24.93 0.85
CA ASP A 52 -18.54 25.18 1.59
C ASP A 52 -18.27 25.61 3.05
N VAL A 53 -17.12 25.21 3.60
CA VAL A 53 -16.77 25.51 4.99
C VAL A 53 -15.67 26.57 5.08
N ILE A 54 -14.52 26.32 4.44
CA ILE A 54 -13.35 27.20 4.63
C ILE A 54 -13.53 28.52 3.85
N MET A 55 -13.87 28.47 2.57
CA MET A 55 -14.11 29.68 1.78
C MET A 55 -15.29 30.49 2.33
N ALA A 56 -16.36 29.84 2.80
CA ALA A 56 -17.46 30.52 3.47
C ALA A 56 -17.01 31.21 4.78
N ALA A 57 -16.16 30.56 5.58
CA ALA A 57 -15.60 31.15 6.79
C ALA A 57 -14.69 32.35 6.49
N ILE A 58 -13.84 32.25 5.46
CA ILE A 58 -12.98 33.33 4.99
C ILE A 58 -13.82 34.51 4.50
N ALA A 59 -14.81 34.27 3.63
CA ALA A 59 -15.70 35.29 3.09
C ALA A 59 -16.41 36.06 4.23
N LYS A 60 -16.91 35.33 5.22
CA LYS A 60 -17.51 35.92 6.42
C LYS A 60 -16.52 36.74 7.24
N ALA A 61 -15.29 36.27 7.43
CA ALA A 61 -14.26 36.99 8.19
C ALA A 61 -13.87 38.33 7.55
N PHE A 62 -13.80 38.39 6.22
CA PHE A 62 -13.47 39.60 5.47
C PHE A 62 -14.69 40.49 5.15
N HIS A 63 -15.90 40.15 5.63
CA HIS A 63 -17.16 40.85 5.31
C HIS A 63 -17.44 40.98 3.81
N VAL A 64 -16.88 40.09 2.99
CA VAL A 64 -17.11 40.06 1.54
C VAL A 64 -18.18 39.01 1.27
N GLN A 65 -19.23 39.36 0.53
CA GLN A 65 -20.32 38.42 0.19
C GLN A 65 -19.84 37.21 -0.66
N GLY A 66 -18.63 37.30 -1.21
CA GLY A 66 -17.90 36.22 -1.86
C GLY A 66 -16.73 36.78 -2.65
N VAL A 67 -15.55 36.16 -2.52
CA VAL A 67 -14.34 36.56 -3.27
C VAL A 67 -14.61 36.53 -4.78
N GLU A 68 -15.50 35.63 -5.21
CA GLU A 68 -15.94 35.41 -6.60
C GLU A 68 -16.65 36.60 -7.26
N ASN A 69 -17.23 37.51 -6.48
CA ASN A 69 -18.00 38.66 -6.98
C ASN A 69 -17.14 39.90 -7.26
N ILE A 70 -15.83 39.81 -7.05
CA ILE A 70 -14.91 40.90 -7.38
C ILE A 70 -14.72 40.94 -8.90
N VAL A 71 -15.29 41.98 -9.51
CA VAL A 71 -15.17 42.27 -10.95
C VAL A 71 -14.42 43.58 -11.12
N VAL A 72 -13.33 43.56 -11.90
CA VAL A 72 -12.57 44.76 -12.28
C VAL A 72 -12.63 44.87 -13.79
N ASN A 73 -13.17 45.97 -14.31
CA ASN A 73 -13.31 46.23 -15.76
C ASN A 73 -13.98 45.09 -16.56
N GLY A 74 -14.99 44.42 -15.99
CA GLY A 74 -15.70 43.30 -16.63
C GLY A 74 -14.97 41.95 -16.55
N ILE A 75 -13.81 41.88 -15.90
CA ILE A 75 -13.06 40.64 -15.67
C ILE A 75 -13.37 40.10 -14.27
N TYR A 76 -13.84 38.84 -14.21
CA TYR A 76 -14.13 38.11 -12.98
C TYR A 76 -12.87 37.64 -12.24
N ILE A 77 -12.02 38.59 -11.82
CA ILE A 77 -10.77 38.28 -11.10
C ILE A 77 -11.05 37.54 -9.78
N GLY A 78 -12.21 37.79 -9.19
CA GLY A 78 -12.67 37.13 -7.98
C GLY A 78 -12.77 35.61 -8.09
N LYS A 79 -13.28 35.10 -9.22
CA LYS A 79 -13.39 33.66 -9.45
C LYS A 79 -12.03 32.99 -9.56
N PHE A 80 -11.09 33.65 -10.25
CA PHE A 80 -9.73 33.14 -10.37
C PHE A 80 -9.02 33.11 -9.01
N LEU A 81 -9.16 34.19 -8.22
CA LEU A 81 -8.55 34.27 -6.90
C LEU A 81 -9.14 33.24 -5.92
N GLY A 82 -10.47 33.05 -5.96
CA GLY A 82 -11.15 32.00 -5.21
C GLY A 82 -10.64 30.60 -5.56
N ALA A 83 -10.51 30.29 -6.86
CA ALA A 83 -9.96 29.02 -7.32
C ALA A 83 -8.49 28.82 -6.91
N LEU A 84 -7.69 29.88 -6.91
CA LEU A 84 -6.29 29.82 -6.46
C LEU A 84 -6.19 29.52 -4.96
N ILE A 85 -7.01 30.20 -4.15
CA ILE A 85 -7.09 29.95 -2.69
C ILE A 85 -7.57 28.52 -2.43
N GLN A 86 -8.62 28.08 -3.13
CA GLN A 86 -9.13 26.72 -3.05
C GLN A 86 -8.04 25.69 -3.40
N PHE A 87 -7.28 25.90 -4.46
CA PHE A 87 -6.19 25.01 -4.86
C PHE A 87 -5.14 24.86 -3.75
N ILE A 88 -4.75 25.97 -3.12
CA ILE A 88 -3.79 25.96 -1.99
C ILE A 88 -4.37 25.18 -0.80
N ILE A 89 -5.65 25.39 -0.47
CA ILE A 89 -6.32 24.68 0.64
C ILE A 89 -6.37 23.17 0.35
N VAL A 90 -6.85 22.78 -0.82
CA VAL A 90 -6.95 21.36 -1.20
C VAL A 90 -5.57 20.69 -1.19
N ALA A 91 -4.55 21.36 -1.72
CA ALA A 91 -3.17 20.86 -1.68
C ALA A 91 -2.67 20.66 -0.24
N LEU A 92 -2.95 21.60 0.66
CA LEU A 92 -2.60 21.50 2.08
C LEU A 92 -3.31 20.34 2.78
N PHE A 93 -4.60 20.10 2.48
CA PHE A 93 -5.34 18.97 3.03
C PHE A 93 -4.83 17.62 2.51
N ILE A 94 -4.51 17.52 1.22
CA ILE A 94 -3.90 16.31 0.64
C ILE A 94 -2.56 16.04 1.30
N PHE A 95 -1.74 17.08 1.50
CA PHE A 95 -0.47 16.95 2.21
C PHE A 95 -0.67 16.47 3.65
N LEU A 96 -1.64 17.02 4.38
CA LEU A 96 -1.94 16.60 5.76
C LEU A 96 -2.46 15.16 5.82
N ALA A 97 -3.29 14.75 4.86
CA ALA A 97 -3.78 13.37 4.74
C ALA A 97 -2.63 12.39 4.46
N LEU A 98 -1.71 12.74 3.56
CA LEU A 98 -0.49 11.95 3.32
C LEU A 98 0.35 11.90 4.60
N LEU A 99 0.59 13.03 5.26
CA LEU A 99 1.34 13.10 6.50
C LEU A 99 0.72 12.23 7.59
N LEU A 100 -0.61 12.18 7.71
CA LEU A 100 -1.31 11.28 8.64
C LEU A 100 -1.05 9.80 8.29
N VAL A 101 -1.16 9.42 7.02
CA VAL A 101 -0.87 8.04 6.58
C VAL A 101 0.60 7.68 6.88
N TYR A 102 1.54 8.57 6.55
CA TYR A 102 2.96 8.37 6.86
C TYR A 102 3.23 8.33 8.37
N LEU A 103 2.55 9.17 9.16
CA LEU A 103 2.64 9.19 10.63
C LEU A 103 2.17 7.86 11.21
N ILE A 104 1.02 7.35 10.76
CA ILE A 104 0.50 6.05 11.21
C ILE A 104 1.46 4.93 10.83
N LYS A 105 1.96 4.90 9.60
CA LYS A 105 2.92 3.87 9.16
C LYS A 105 4.20 3.89 10.02
N ASN A 106 4.78 5.07 10.21
CA ASN A 106 5.98 5.26 11.02
C ASN A 106 5.73 4.91 12.51
N THR A 107 4.53 5.20 13.02
CA THR A 107 4.12 4.84 14.39
C THR A 107 3.98 3.33 14.56
N ILE A 108 3.34 2.65 13.61
CA ILE A 108 3.18 1.18 13.64
C ILE A 108 4.55 0.51 13.57
N GLU A 109 5.44 1.00 12.70
CA GLU A 109 6.81 0.51 12.58
C GLU A 109 7.62 0.73 13.87
N TYR A 110 7.50 1.91 14.47
CA TYR A 110 8.09 2.22 15.78
C TYR A 110 7.59 1.28 16.89
N VAL A 111 6.28 1.00 16.95
CA VAL A 111 5.69 0.09 17.95
C VAL A 111 6.11 -1.36 17.71
N LYS A 112 6.18 -1.81 16.45
CA LYS A 112 6.69 -3.15 16.11
C LYS A 112 8.15 -3.31 16.52
N ALA A 113 9.00 -2.33 16.22
CA ALA A 113 10.41 -2.32 16.61
C ALA A 113 10.60 -2.32 18.13
N ARG A 114 9.71 -1.68 18.90
CA ARG A 114 9.74 -1.73 20.38
C ARG A 114 9.26 -3.06 20.94
N LYS A 115 8.25 -3.70 20.34
CA LYS A 115 7.76 -5.02 20.77
C LYS A 115 8.76 -6.14 20.48
N GLN A 116 9.53 -6.04 19.38
CA GLN A 116 10.63 -6.96 19.08
C GLN A 116 11.86 -6.79 19.99
N LYS A 117 11.92 -5.77 20.86
CA LYS A 117 13.08 -5.48 21.72
C LYS A 117 12.84 -5.77 23.21
N ILE A 118 11.65 -6.26 23.60
CA ILE A 118 11.30 -6.59 25.00
C ILE A 118 10.57 -7.94 25.07
N GLU A 119 10.98 -8.87 24.21
CA GLU A 119 10.94 -10.28 24.55
C GLU A 119 12.39 -10.60 24.87
N PRO A 120 12.74 -11.11 26.08
CA PRO A 120 14.08 -11.65 26.27
C PRO A 120 14.27 -12.63 25.12
N GLU A 121 15.25 -12.35 24.25
CA GLU A 121 15.55 -13.21 23.11
C GLU A 121 15.46 -14.64 23.62
N PRO A 122 14.54 -15.50 23.11
CA PRO A 122 14.77 -16.92 23.28
C PRO A 122 16.17 -17.10 22.72
N ILE A 123 17.11 -17.46 23.61
CA ILE A 123 18.53 -17.69 23.31
C ILE A 123 18.54 -18.27 21.90
N PRO A 124 19.13 -17.56 20.92
CA PRO A 124 18.93 -17.88 19.51
C PRO A 124 19.07 -19.38 19.38
N GLU A 125 17.97 -20.06 19.06
CA GLU A 125 18.03 -21.49 18.83
C GLU A 125 19.09 -21.64 17.75
N PRO A 126 20.17 -22.40 18.02
CA PRO A 126 21.32 -22.44 17.15
C PRO A 126 20.82 -22.68 15.75
N THR A 127 21.21 -21.80 14.82
CA THR A 127 20.78 -21.85 13.43
C THR A 127 20.95 -23.29 12.91
N ILE A 128 20.12 -23.76 11.98
CA ILE A 128 20.23 -25.14 11.46
C ILE A 128 21.68 -25.46 11.04
N GLU A 129 22.42 -24.44 10.58
CA GLU A 129 23.85 -24.49 10.26
C GLU A 129 24.77 -24.72 11.49
N GLU A 130 24.47 -24.13 12.66
CA GLU A 130 25.20 -24.39 13.91
C GLU A 130 24.88 -25.77 14.49
N LEU A 131 23.63 -26.23 14.39
CA LEU A 131 23.21 -27.58 14.79
C LEU A 131 23.85 -28.65 13.92
N THR A 132 23.86 -28.44 12.60
CA THR A 132 24.54 -29.35 11.66
C THR A 132 26.04 -29.34 11.87
N LEU A 133 26.67 -28.19 12.11
CA LEU A 133 28.11 -28.12 12.42
C LEU A 133 28.44 -28.83 13.75
N ALA A 134 27.58 -28.70 14.76
CA ALA A 134 27.72 -29.39 16.03
C ALA A 134 27.57 -30.91 15.87
N GLU A 135 26.60 -31.37 15.06
CA GLU A 135 26.38 -32.78 14.76
C GLU A 135 27.53 -33.37 13.92
N LEU A 136 28.05 -32.63 12.94
CA LEU A 136 29.22 -33.01 12.15
C LEU A 136 30.49 -33.15 13.01
N LYS A 137 30.75 -32.22 13.94
CA LYS A 137 31.88 -32.33 14.88
C LYS A 137 31.73 -33.54 15.79
N LYS A 138 30.53 -33.75 16.35
CA LYS A 138 30.22 -34.89 17.21
C LYS A 138 30.34 -36.23 16.47
N LEU A 139 29.90 -36.28 15.21
CA LEU A 139 30.04 -37.44 14.35
C LEU A 139 31.52 -37.76 14.08
N ASN A 140 32.34 -36.74 13.81
CA ASN A 140 33.78 -36.91 13.60
C ASN A 140 34.49 -37.42 14.87
N GLU A 141 34.16 -36.90 16.05
CA GLU A 141 34.73 -37.39 17.31
C GLU A 141 34.30 -38.84 17.62
N ASN A 142 33.03 -39.16 17.43
CA ASN A 142 32.54 -40.53 17.56
C ASN A 142 33.23 -41.45 16.55
N PHE A 143 33.34 -41.04 15.28
CA PHE A 143 34.02 -41.80 14.24
C PHE A 143 35.49 -42.05 14.60
N LYS A 144 36.21 -41.04 15.11
CA LYS A 144 37.59 -41.17 15.60
C LYS A 144 37.72 -42.14 16.77
N LYS A 145 36.68 -42.30 17.59
CA LYS A 145 36.62 -43.28 18.68
C LYS A 145 36.44 -44.73 18.18
N PHE A 146 35.81 -44.91 17.01
CA PHE A 146 35.64 -46.22 16.35
C PHE A 146 36.78 -46.57 15.38
N MET A 147 37.70 -45.64 15.12
CA MET A 147 38.92 -45.90 14.34
C MET A 147 39.94 -46.66 15.21
N PRO A 148 40.41 -47.84 14.80
CA PRO A 148 41.53 -48.50 15.46
C PRO A 148 42.78 -47.61 15.35
N LYS A 149 43.55 -47.50 16.45
CA LYS A 149 44.71 -46.59 16.58
C LYS A 149 45.81 -46.77 15.52
N GLU A 150 45.76 -47.83 14.73
CA GLU A 150 46.74 -48.16 13.69
C GLU A 150 46.56 -47.36 12.39
N ILE A 151 45.37 -46.85 12.08
CA ILE A 151 45.13 -46.09 10.83
C ILE A 151 45.37 -44.58 11.00
N THR A 152 45.25 -44.05 12.23
CA THR A 152 45.46 -42.62 12.50
C THR A 152 46.91 -42.15 12.48
N LYS A 153 47.89 -43.07 12.40
CA LYS A 153 49.32 -42.73 12.41
C LYS A 153 49.94 -42.56 11.02
N GLU A 154 49.28 -42.99 9.94
CA GLU A 154 49.93 -43.05 8.62
C GLU A 154 49.74 -41.80 7.75
N HIS A 155 48.82 -40.89 8.09
CA HIS A 155 48.57 -39.64 7.34
C HIS A 155 49.12 -38.37 8.00
N SER A 156 49.96 -38.50 9.04
CA SER A 156 50.67 -37.37 9.67
C SER A 156 52.15 -37.28 9.29
N GLU A 157 52.68 -38.24 8.52
CA GLU A 157 54.04 -38.18 7.96
C GLU A 157 53.95 -38.41 6.44
N LYS A 158 53.52 -37.37 5.72
CA LYS A 158 53.98 -37.04 4.37
C LYS A 158 53.63 -35.59 4.05
#